data_AF-A0A7J0CMY6-F1
#
_entry.id   AF-A0A7J0CMY6-F1
#
_cell.length_a   1.000
_cell.length_b   1.000
_cell.length_c   1.000
_cell.angle_alpha   90.00
_cell.angle_beta   90.00
_cell.angle_gamma   90.00
#
_symmetry.space_group_name_H-M   'P 1'
#
loop_
_entity.id
_entity.type
_entity.pdbx_description
1 polymer ?
#
loop_
_entity_poly.entity_id
_entity_poly.type
_entity_poly.pdbx_seq_one_letter_code
_entity_poly.pdbx_strand_id
1 'polypeptide(L)'
;MRKVINKMVSEEDLIRTVATAYGNGWRQVKLYFMCGLPTETDEDVLQIGDMAVNVIAKGREVSGQNDIRATVSIGGFVPKPHTPFQWAPQLSAADTDARLKKLRDKIRGDKKYGRSIGFRYHDGKPGIVEGLLSRGDRRVGSVIRAVYESGGRFDGWREHFSYDLWMNCAEKTLPEFGVDVDWYTTRERTYEEVLPWDHLDSGLDKDWLWEDWQDALDETEVEDCRWTPCFDCGVCPQLDLDIQIGPTGKKLLPLSVVNK
;
A
#
# COMPACT_ATOMS: atom_id res chain seq x y z
N MET A 1 -12.21 -1.66 2.96
CA MET A 1 -10.84 -1.57 2.37
C MET A 1 -10.65 -0.67 1.15
N ARG A 2 -11.39 -0.82 0.04
CA ARG A 2 -11.13 0.02 -1.16
C ARG A 2 -11.35 1.51 -0.90
N LYS A 3 -12.38 1.84 -0.12
CA LYS A 3 -12.67 3.19 0.37
C LYS A 3 -11.53 3.75 1.21
N VAL A 4 -11.06 3.00 2.21
CA VAL A 4 -9.92 3.33 3.07
C VAL A 4 -8.70 3.78 2.26
N ILE A 5 -8.40 3.14 1.12
CA ILE A 5 -7.26 3.51 0.26
C ILE A 5 -7.61 4.39 -0.94
N ASN A 6 -8.79 5.05 -0.91
CA ASN A 6 -9.31 5.90 -1.98
C ASN A 6 -9.25 5.27 -3.38
N LYS A 7 -9.54 3.96 -3.46
CA LYS A 7 -9.57 3.21 -4.72
C LYS A 7 -11.01 3.08 -5.23
N MET A 8 -11.41 4.03 -6.06
CA MET A 8 -12.72 4.09 -6.72
C MET A 8 -12.89 3.06 -7.86
N VAL A 9 -12.72 1.77 -7.55
CA VAL A 9 -12.96 0.65 -8.48
C VAL A 9 -13.74 -0.42 -7.75
N SER A 10 -14.99 -0.67 -8.17
CA SER A 10 -15.81 -1.71 -7.55
C SER A 10 -15.29 -3.12 -7.85
N GLU A 11 -15.75 -4.12 -7.10
CA GLU A 11 -15.47 -5.52 -7.45
C GLU A 11 -16.06 -5.89 -8.83
N GLU A 12 -17.23 -5.35 -9.16
CA GLU A 12 -17.87 -5.57 -10.46
C GLU A 12 -17.02 -5.01 -11.61
N ASP A 13 -16.45 -3.81 -11.45
CA ASP A 13 -15.56 -3.21 -12.46
C ASP A 13 -14.32 -4.06 -12.68
N LEU A 14 -13.74 -4.60 -11.59
CA LEU A 14 -12.60 -5.50 -11.66
C LEU A 14 -12.96 -6.79 -12.41
N ILE A 15 -14.07 -7.44 -12.04
CA ILE A 15 -14.53 -8.68 -12.68
C ILE A 15 -14.82 -8.42 -14.16
N ARG A 16 -15.50 -7.32 -14.51
CA ARG A 16 -15.81 -6.95 -15.90
C ARG A 16 -14.55 -6.72 -16.73
N THR A 17 -13.57 -6.02 -16.16
CA THR A 17 -12.28 -5.77 -16.82
C THR A 17 -11.53 -7.08 -17.09
N VAL A 18 -11.45 -7.95 -16.09
CA VAL A 18 -10.76 -9.25 -16.21
C VAL A 18 -11.50 -10.20 -17.15
N ALA A 19 -12.84 -10.22 -17.11
CA ALA A 19 -13.66 -10.98 -18.03
C ALA A 19 -13.45 -10.54 -19.48
N THR A 20 -13.37 -9.22 -19.72
CA THR A 20 -13.08 -8.67 -21.04
C THR A 20 -11.72 -9.14 -21.54
N ALA A 21 -10.69 -9.10 -20.69
CA ALA A 21 -9.36 -9.61 -21.06
C ALA A 21 -9.41 -11.10 -21.46
N TYR A 22 -10.02 -11.95 -20.63
CA TYR A 22 -10.12 -13.38 -20.95
C TYR A 22 -10.96 -13.67 -22.20
N GLY A 23 -12.05 -12.95 -22.42
CA GLY A 23 -12.86 -13.05 -23.64
C GLY A 23 -12.09 -12.68 -24.91
N ASN A 24 -11.04 -11.87 -24.79
CA ASN A 24 -10.14 -11.48 -25.89
C ASN A 24 -8.88 -12.38 -25.99
N GLY A 25 -8.90 -13.57 -25.38
CA GLY A 25 -7.88 -14.59 -25.57
C GLY A 25 -6.70 -14.54 -24.60
N TRP A 26 -6.66 -13.58 -23.67
CA TRP A 26 -5.71 -13.62 -22.56
C TRP A 26 -5.98 -14.86 -21.69
N ARG A 27 -4.94 -15.46 -21.13
CA ARG A 27 -5.05 -16.70 -20.33
C ARG A 27 -4.67 -16.51 -18.86
N GLN A 28 -4.00 -15.41 -18.55
CA GLN A 28 -3.52 -15.12 -17.21
C GLN A 28 -3.62 -13.64 -16.87
N VAL A 29 -4.06 -13.35 -15.65
CA VAL A 29 -3.94 -12.01 -15.04
C VAL A 29 -3.16 -12.07 -13.74
N LYS A 30 -2.58 -10.95 -13.33
CA LYS A 30 -1.95 -10.78 -12.03
C LYS A 30 -2.67 -9.68 -11.25
N LEU A 31 -3.08 -10.00 -10.03
CA LEU A 31 -3.80 -9.12 -9.11
C LEU A 31 -2.84 -8.76 -7.97
N TYR A 32 -2.72 -7.46 -7.68
CA TYR A 32 -1.82 -6.93 -6.66
C TYR A 32 -2.61 -6.47 -5.44
N PHE A 33 -2.19 -6.91 -4.26
CA PHE A 33 -2.79 -6.59 -2.97
C PHE A 33 -1.74 -6.21 -1.95
N MET A 34 -2.21 -5.55 -0.90
CA MET A 34 -1.47 -5.32 0.32
C MET A 34 -2.21 -6.02 1.47
N CYS A 35 -1.49 -6.32 2.54
CA CYS A 35 -1.99 -6.91 3.78
C CYS A 35 -1.50 -6.06 4.95
N GLY A 36 -2.36 -5.75 5.90
CA GLY A 36 -2.07 -4.85 7.02
C GLY A 36 -2.39 -3.39 6.74
N LEU A 37 -3.37 -3.13 5.87
CA LEU A 37 -3.90 -1.79 5.72
C LEU A 37 -4.58 -1.32 7.03
N PRO A 38 -4.65 -0.01 7.29
CA PRO A 38 -5.44 0.53 8.39
C PRO A 38 -6.87 0.00 8.38
N THR A 39 -7.42 -0.24 9.57
CA THR A 39 -8.75 -0.84 9.81
C THR A 39 -8.98 -2.25 9.25
N GLU A 40 -8.02 -2.84 8.53
CA GLU A 40 -8.17 -4.14 7.86
C GLU A 40 -8.31 -5.30 8.86
N THR A 41 -9.37 -6.08 8.68
CA THR A 41 -9.66 -7.30 9.45
C THR A 41 -9.15 -8.56 8.76
N ASP A 42 -9.16 -9.69 9.46
CA ASP A 42 -8.85 -10.98 8.84
C ASP A 42 -9.87 -11.32 7.74
N GLU A 43 -11.14 -10.99 7.95
CA GLU A 43 -12.22 -11.18 6.98
C GLU A 43 -11.94 -10.43 5.67
N ASP A 44 -11.50 -9.19 5.74
CA ASP A 44 -11.11 -8.38 4.57
C ASP A 44 -10.00 -9.05 3.76
N VAL A 45 -8.96 -9.55 4.44
CA VAL A 45 -7.85 -10.27 3.79
C VAL A 45 -8.37 -11.54 3.09
N LEU A 46 -9.28 -12.27 3.73
CA LEU A 46 -9.84 -13.50 3.16
C LEU A 46 -10.76 -13.25 1.96
N GLN A 47 -11.36 -12.06 1.82
CA GLN A 47 -12.14 -11.68 0.63
C GLN A 47 -11.28 -11.63 -0.64
N ILE A 48 -9.96 -11.43 -0.53
CA ILE A 48 -9.03 -11.53 -1.67
C ILE A 48 -9.11 -12.92 -2.32
N GLY A 49 -9.26 -13.97 -1.51
CA GLY A 49 -9.43 -15.34 -1.99
C GLY A 49 -10.72 -15.53 -2.76
N ASP A 50 -11.83 -14.98 -2.25
CA ASP A 50 -13.15 -15.06 -2.90
C ASP A 50 -13.15 -14.32 -4.23
N MET A 51 -12.55 -13.13 -4.26
CA MET A 51 -12.42 -12.37 -5.49
C MET A 51 -11.56 -13.09 -6.54
N ALA A 52 -10.46 -13.75 -6.13
CA ALA A 52 -9.66 -14.55 -7.04
C ALA A 52 -10.46 -15.74 -7.61
N VAL A 53 -11.30 -16.38 -6.79
CA VAL A 53 -12.24 -17.43 -7.23
C VAL A 53 -13.24 -16.88 -8.24
N ASN A 54 -13.87 -15.73 -7.96
CA ASN A 54 -14.81 -15.07 -8.86
C ASN A 54 -14.17 -14.73 -10.21
N VAL A 55 -12.92 -14.24 -10.19
CA VAL A 55 -12.12 -13.97 -11.40
C VAL A 55 -11.92 -15.23 -12.24
N ILE A 56 -11.55 -16.36 -11.63
CA ILE A 56 -11.37 -17.62 -12.37
C ILE A 56 -12.72 -18.11 -12.92
N ALA A 57 -13.77 -18.11 -12.09
CA ALA A 57 -15.09 -18.57 -12.49
C ALA A 57 -15.61 -17.78 -13.70
N LYS A 58 -15.58 -16.45 -13.61
CA LYS A 58 -16.03 -15.59 -14.71
C LYS A 58 -15.13 -15.72 -15.94
N GLY A 59 -13.81 -15.84 -15.75
CA GLY A 59 -12.87 -16.05 -16.85
C GLY A 59 -13.14 -17.34 -17.63
N ARG A 60 -13.43 -18.45 -16.94
CA ARG A 60 -13.79 -19.71 -17.60
C ARG A 60 -15.12 -19.61 -18.35
N GLU A 61 -16.10 -18.91 -17.77
CA GLU A 61 -17.41 -18.67 -18.40
C GLU A 61 -17.26 -17.93 -19.73
N VAL A 62 -16.57 -16.78 -19.74
CA VAL A 62 -16.49 -15.91 -20.94
C VAL A 62 -15.51 -16.43 -21.99
N SER A 63 -14.46 -17.14 -21.60
CA SER A 63 -13.50 -17.73 -22.54
C SER A 63 -13.95 -19.09 -23.09
N GLY A 64 -14.86 -19.79 -22.38
CA GLY A 64 -15.23 -21.18 -22.66
C GLY A 64 -14.10 -22.18 -22.37
N GLN A 65 -13.07 -21.78 -21.62
CA GLN A 65 -11.82 -22.53 -21.50
C GLN A 65 -11.46 -22.77 -20.03
N ASN A 66 -10.87 -23.93 -19.74
CA ASN A 66 -10.54 -24.34 -18.36
C ASN A 66 -9.12 -23.93 -17.91
N ASP A 67 -8.27 -23.46 -18.83
CA ASP A 67 -6.86 -23.12 -18.61
C ASP A 67 -6.63 -21.68 -18.11
N ILE A 68 -7.71 -20.97 -17.73
CA ILE A 68 -7.65 -19.63 -17.15
C ILE A 68 -6.93 -19.63 -15.80
N ARG A 69 -6.05 -18.64 -15.61
CA ARG A 69 -5.23 -18.47 -14.40
C ARG A 69 -5.25 -17.05 -13.87
N ALA A 70 -5.19 -16.92 -12.54
CA ALA A 70 -4.97 -15.66 -11.86
C ALA A 70 -3.77 -15.81 -10.93
N THR A 71 -2.99 -14.76 -10.74
CA THR A 71 -1.93 -14.73 -9.73
C THR A 71 -2.24 -13.64 -8.72
N VAL A 72 -2.50 -14.03 -7.48
CA VAL A 72 -2.58 -13.12 -6.34
C VAL A 72 -1.15 -12.84 -5.89
N SER A 73 -0.75 -11.57 -5.98
CA SER A 73 0.53 -11.04 -5.53
C SER A 73 0.27 -10.12 -4.35
N ILE A 74 0.70 -10.52 -3.15
CA ILE A 74 0.37 -9.79 -1.92
C ILE A 74 1.62 -9.53 -1.06
N GLY A 75 1.77 -8.31 -0.58
CA GLY A 75 2.84 -7.92 0.34
C GLY A 75 2.30 -7.23 1.59
N GLY A 76 3.11 -7.16 2.64
CA GLY A 76 2.78 -6.34 3.81
C GLY A 76 2.67 -4.86 3.42
N PHE A 77 1.70 -4.16 3.99
CA PHE A 77 1.57 -2.72 3.85
C PHE A 77 2.69 -2.03 4.64
N VAL A 78 3.42 -1.14 3.98
CA VAL A 78 4.47 -0.31 4.59
C VAL A 78 4.07 1.16 4.43
N PRO A 79 3.69 1.85 5.52
CA PRO A 79 3.41 3.28 5.51
C PRO A 79 4.55 4.09 4.88
N LYS A 80 4.21 5.05 4.02
CA LYS A 80 5.18 5.87 3.29
C LYS A 80 5.08 7.35 3.67
N PRO A 81 6.23 8.06 3.76
CA PRO A 81 6.26 9.51 3.83
C PRO A 81 5.40 10.18 2.76
N HIS A 82 4.83 11.34 3.08
CA HIS A 82 4.01 12.15 2.15
C HIS A 82 2.80 11.40 1.60
N THR A 83 2.26 10.47 2.38
CA THR A 83 0.98 9.81 2.10
C THR A 83 0.06 9.97 3.31
N PRO A 84 -1.27 9.90 3.13
CA PRO A 84 -2.22 9.96 4.24
C PRO A 84 -1.90 8.90 5.30
N PHE A 85 -1.37 7.75 4.89
CA PHE A 85 -1.02 6.69 5.82
C PHE A 85 0.30 6.87 6.56
N GLN A 86 0.99 8.00 6.44
CA GLN A 86 2.29 8.20 7.08
C GLN A 86 2.25 8.13 8.63
N TRP A 87 1.08 8.34 9.23
CA TRP A 87 0.85 8.17 10.67
C TRP A 87 0.43 6.76 11.09
N ALA A 88 0.06 5.91 10.13
CA ALA A 88 -0.43 4.57 10.42
C ALA A 88 0.66 3.67 11.02
N PRO A 89 0.29 2.81 12.00
CA PRO A 89 1.15 1.72 12.41
C PRO A 89 1.29 0.71 11.27
N GLN A 90 2.45 0.06 11.20
CA GLN A 90 2.66 -1.10 10.35
C GLN A 90 2.36 -2.38 11.13
N LEU A 91 1.79 -3.41 10.48
CA LEU A 91 1.67 -4.72 11.12
C LEU A 91 3.03 -5.31 11.48
N SER A 92 3.07 -6.06 12.57
CA SER A 92 4.24 -6.86 12.91
C SER A 92 4.53 -7.91 11.82
N ALA A 93 5.79 -8.37 11.74
CA ALA A 93 6.14 -9.43 10.81
C ALA A 93 5.33 -10.72 11.06
N ALA A 94 5.08 -11.05 12.34
CA ALA A 94 4.33 -12.23 12.73
C ALA A 94 2.85 -12.15 12.33
N ASP A 95 2.21 -11.00 12.52
CA ASP A 95 0.80 -10.82 12.15
C ASP A 95 0.62 -10.80 10.63
N THR A 96 1.57 -10.17 9.91
CA THR A 96 1.63 -10.21 8.45
C THR A 96 1.70 -11.66 7.96
N ASP A 97 2.67 -12.45 8.46
CA ASP A 97 2.84 -13.85 8.06
C ASP A 97 1.62 -14.71 8.44
N ALA A 98 0.98 -14.45 9.58
CA ALA A 98 -0.23 -15.13 10.01
C ALA A 98 -1.40 -14.88 9.06
N ARG A 99 -1.65 -13.63 8.68
CA ARG A 99 -2.70 -13.25 7.70
C ARG A 99 -2.44 -13.84 6.32
N LEU A 100 -1.20 -13.73 5.84
CA LEU A 100 -0.79 -14.32 4.55
C LEU A 100 -0.96 -15.85 4.53
N LYS A 101 -0.66 -16.52 5.65
CA LYS A 101 -0.90 -17.95 5.80
C LYS A 101 -2.39 -18.29 5.72
N LYS A 102 -3.25 -17.57 6.45
CA LYS A 102 -4.72 -17.77 6.40
C LYS A 102 -5.26 -17.64 4.97
N LEU A 103 -4.86 -16.60 4.24
CA LEU A 103 -5.28 -16.40 2.84
C LEU A 103 -4.78 -17.51 1.92
N ARG A 104 -3.51 -17.92 2.06
CA ARG A 104 -2.95 -19.02 1.28
C ARG A 104 -3.70 -20.32 1.51
N ASP A 105 -4.03 -20.62 2.77
CA ASP A 105 -4.71 -21.85 3.15
C ASP A 105 -6.17 -21.83 2.64
N LYS A 106 -6.84 -20.68 2.68
CA LYS A 106 -8.16 -20.48 2.03
C LYS A 106 -8.11 -20.77 0.53
N ILE A 107 -7.17 -20.17 -0.21
CA ILE A 107 -7.04 -20.37 -1.66
C ILE A 107 -6.74 -21.84 -1.99
N ARG A 108 -5.84 -22.49 -1.24
CA ARG A 108 -5.48 -23.90 -1.45
C ARG A 108 -6.59 -24.87 -1.05
N GLY A 109 -7.46 -24.48 -0.10
CA GLY A 109 -8.61 -25.25 0.33
C GLY A 109 -9.69 -25.39 -0.74
N ASP A 110 -9.78 -24.42 -1.66
CA ASP A 110 -10.70 -24.48 -2.80
C ASP A 110 -10.21 -25.50 -3.85
N LYS A 111 -10.80 -26.70 -3.84
CA LYS A 111 -10.45 -27.79 -4.76
C LYS A 111 -10.87 -27.52 -6.22
N LYS A 112 -11.81 -26.60 -6.46
CA LYS A 112 -12.37 -26.32 -7.78
C LYS A 112 -11.56 -25.28 -8.55
N TYR A 113 -11.12 -24.24 -7.85
CA TYR A 113 -10.46 -23.07 -8.46
C TYR A 113 -9.06 -22.82 -7.94
N GLY A 114 -8.69 -23.30 -6.74
CA GLY A 114 -7.39 -23.02 -6.11
C GLY A 114 -6.19 -23.39 -6.97
N ARG A 115 -6.29 -24.45 -7.80
CA ARG A 115 -5.22 -24.86 -8.74
C ARG A 115 -4.99 -23.86 -9.88
N SER A 116 -5.97 -23.02 -10.20
CA SER A 116 -5.88 -21.95 -11.20
C SER A 116 -5.37 -20.63 -10.59
N ILE A 117 -5.20 -20.56 -9.27
CA ILE A 117 -4.79 -19.35 -8.54
C ILE A 117 -3.34 -19.51 -8.06
N GLY A 118 -2.42 -18.83 -8.72
CA GLY A 118 -1.05 -18.66 -8.23
C GLY A 118 -1.04 -17.72 -7.03
N PHE A 119 -0.28 -18.07 -5.99
CA PHE A 119 -0.09 -17.23 -4.81
C PHE A 119 1.38 -16.82 -4.69
N ARG A 120 1.66 -15.53 -4.82
CA ARG A 120 2.97 -14.91 -4.66
C ARG A 120 2.87 -13.96 -3.47
N TYR A 121 3.75 -14.12 -2.51
CA TYR A 121 3.76 -13.27 -1.33
C TYR A 121 5.17 -12.87 -0.92
N HIS A 122 5.26 -11.76 -0.20
CA HIS A 122 6.48 -11.32 0.46
C HIS A 122 6.34 -11.57 1.97
N ASP A 123 7.36 -12.19 2.56
CA ASP A 123 7.40 -12.47 4.00
C ASP A 123 7.37 -11.15 4.80
N GLY A 124 6.85 -11.17 6.04
CA GLY A 124 6.69 -9.96 6.85
C GLY A 124 8.02 -9.32 7.29
N LYS A 125 9.06 -10.13 7.52
CA LYS A 125 10.39 -9.69 7.99
C LYS A 125 11.04 -8.62 7.10
N PRO A 126 11.18 -8.80 5.78
CA PRO A 126 11.63 -7.74 4.87
C PRO A 126 10.85 -6.43 5.03
N GLY A 127 9.53 -6.51 5.23
CA GLY A 127 8.68 -5.33 5.40
C GLY A 127 9.04 -4.48 6.63
N ILE A 128 9.53 -5.08 7.72
CA ILE A 128 9.96 -4.33 8.91
C ILE A 128 11.23 -3.53 8.62
N VAL A 129 12.20 -4.10 7.91
CA VAL A 129 13.41 -3.38 7.48
C VAL A 129 13.05 -2.28 6.48
N GLU A 130 12.14 -2.57 5.54
CA GLU A 130 11.61 -1.55 4.63
C GLU A 130 10.93 -0.41 5.39
N GLY A 131 10.13 -0.72 6.42
CA GLY A 131 9.48 0.26 7.27
C GLY A 131 10.48 1.14 8.02
N LEU A 132 11.53 0.54 8.61
CA LEU A 132 12.62 1.25 9.28
C LEU A 132 13.34 2.21 8.32
N LEU A 133 13.63 1.76 7.10
CA LEU A 133 14.32 2.57 6.10
C LEU A 133 13.43 3.65 5.48
N SER A 134 12.13 3.35 5.29
CA SER A 134 11.18 4.29 4.68
C SER A 134 10.82 5.43 5.62
N ARG A 135 10.77 5.17 6.93
CA ARG A 135 10.35 6.14 7.95
C ARG A 135 11.46 6.55 8.90
N GLY A 136 12.70 6.15 8.60
CA GLY A 136 13.87 6.45 9.39
C GLY A 136 14.30 7.90 9.30
N ASP A 137 14.98 8.39 10.33
CA ASP A 137 15.69 9.67 10.30
C ASP A 137 17.22 9.45 10.32
N ARG A 138 17.97 10.52 10.58
CA ARG A 138 19.44 10.50 10.64
C ARG A 138 20.00 9.41 11.56
N ARG A 139 19.29 9.01 12.62
CA ARG A 139 19.68 7.95 13.56
C ARG A 139 19.77 6.58 12.88
N VAL A 140 18.89 6.32 11.90
CA VAL A 140 18.92 5.07 11.11
C VAL A 140 20.19 4.98 10.26
N GLY A 141 20.88 6.10 9.99
CA GLY A 141 22.20 6.10 9.38
C GLY A 141 23.23 5.27 10.14
N SER A 142 23.18 5.26 11.48
CA SER A 142 24.05 4.42 12.31
C SER A 142 23.75 2.93 12.13
N VAL A 143 22.47 2.56 11.95
CA VAL A 143 22.05 1.19 11.67
C VAL A 143 22.61 0.73 10.32
N ILE A 144 22.40 1.52 9.27
CA ILE A 144 22.87 1.23 7.91
C ILE A 144 24.39 1.03 7.90
N ARG A 145 25.12 1.92 8.57
CA ARG A 145 26.56 1.82 8.72
C ARG A 145 26.97 0.52 9.41
N ALA A 146 26.33 0.19 10.54
CA ALA A 146 26.63 -1.02 11.29
C ALA A 146 26.33 -2.30 10.48
N VAL A 147 25.25 -2.32 9.70
CA VAL A 147 24.92 -3.43 8.78
C VAL A 147 26.02 -3.60 7.74
N TYR A 148 26.46 -2.51 7.11
CA TYR A 148 27.54 -2.53 6.13
C TYR A 148 28.88 -3.00 6.72
N GLU A 149 29.27 -2.46 7.88
CA GLU A 149 30.50 -2.85 8.59
C GLU A 149 30.46 -4.32 9.05
N SER A 150 29.26 -4.85 9.31
CA SER A 150 29.02 -6.26 9.65
C SER A 150 28.89 -7.17 8.42
N GLY A 151 29.16 -6.66 7.21
CA GLY A 151 29.20 -7.41 5.96
C GLY A 151 27.90 -7.44 5.16
N GLY A 152 26.84 -6.77 5.60
CA GLY A 152 25.58 -6.64 4.86
C GLY A 152 25.79 -5.88 3.56
N ARG A 153 25.51 -6.54 2.44
CA ARG A 153 25.66 -6.02 1.08
C ARG A 153 24.63 -6.70 0.17
N PHE A 154 24.20 -5.99 -0.86
CA PHE A 154 23.28 -6.55 -1.87
C PHE A 154 21.94 -7.03 -1.29
N ASP A 155 21.46 -6.41 -0.20
CA ASP A 155 20.21 -6.77 0.50
C ASP A 155 18.93 -6.60 -0.35
N GLY A 156 19.02 -6.00 -1.54
CA GLY A 156 17.91 -5.95 -2.51
C GLY A 156 17.61 -7.31 -3.16
N TRP A 157 18.54 -8.27 -3.09
CA TRP A 157 18.34 -9.63 -3.56
C TRP A 157 18.06 -10.57 -2.38
N ARG A 158 17.04 -11.41 -2.53
CA ARG A 158 16.51 -12.26 -1.45
C ARG A 158 17.58 -13.18 -0.85
N GLU A 159 18.48 -13.69 -1.69
CA GLU A 159 19.58 -14.58 -1.33
C GLU A 159 20.68 -13.91 -0.47
N HIS A 160 20.71 -12.59 -0.43
CA HIS A 160 21.69 -11.81 0.33
C HIS A 160 21.07 -11.14 1.56
N PHE A 161 19.76 -10.86 1.53
CA PHE A 161 19.06 -10.22 2.63
C PHE A 161 19.12 -11.03 3.94
N SER A 162 19.55 -10.38 5.02
CA SER A 162 19.56 -10.95 6.38
C SER A 162 18.78 -10.08 7.36
N TYR A 163 17.54 -10.48 7.67
CA TYR A 163 16.73 -9.79 8.68
C TYR A 163 17.41 -9.73 10.05
N ASP A 164 18.00 -10.85 10.49
CA ASP A 164 18.61 -10.93 11.81
C ASP A 164 19.85 -10.00 11.91
N LEU A 165 20.59 -9.81 10.82
CA LEU A 165 21.67 -8.83 10.75
C LEU A 165 21.16 -7.40 11.01
N TRP A 166 20.09 -7.00 10.31
CA TRP A 166 19.47 -5.69 10.48
C TRP A 166 18.97 -5.47 11.91
N MET A 167 18.27 -6.45 12.49
CA MET A 167 17.77 -6.33 13.87
C MET A 167 18.91 -6.25 14.89
N ASN A 168 19.94 -7.09 14.76
CA ASN A 168 21.10 -7.05 15.65
C ASN A 168 21.86 -5.71 15.57
N CYS A 169 21.99 -5.12 14.38
CA CYS A 169 22.61 -3.81 14.21
C CYS A 169 21.74 -2.69 14.79
N ALA A 170 20.43 -2.76 14.61
CA ALA A 170 19.49 -1.78 15.16
C ALA A 170 19.47 -1.82 16.70
N GLU A 171 19.42 -3.01 17.30
CA GLU A 171 19.46 -3.21 18.76
C GLU A 171 20.75 -2.67 19.39
N LYS A 172 21.87 -2.68 18.67
CA LYS A 172 23.14 -2.13 19.16
C LYS A 172 23.26 -0.62 19.03
N THR A 173 22.52 0.02 18.12
CA THR A 173 22.76 1.42 17.73
C THR A 173 21.62 2.35 18.14
N LEU A 174 20.37 1.91 18.06
CA LEU A 174 19.21 2.75 18.35
C LEU A 174 19.01 3.08 19.84
N PRO A 175 19.34 2.21 20.81
CA PRO A 175 19.16 2.52 22.23
C PRO A 175 19.94 3.76 22.71
N GLU A 176 21.07 4.11 22.08
CA GLU A 176 21.81 5.34 22.38
C GLU A 176 20.99 6.61 22.12
N PHE A 177 19.96 6.51 21.27
CA PHE A 177 19.04 7.60 20.94
C PHE A 177 17.66 7.45 21.63
N GLY A 178 17.50 6.47 22.52
CA GLY A 178 16.24 6.22 23.22
C GLY A 178 15.09 5.72 22.31
N VAL A 179 15.41 5.10 21.18
CA VAL A 179 14.42 4.52 20.25
C VAL A 179 14.82 3.10 19.86
N ASP A 180 13.90 2.38 19.24
CA ASP A 180 14.11 1.02 18.71
C ASP A 180 13.42 0.86 17.34
N VAL A 181 13.41 -0.36 16.79
CA VAL A 181 12.79 -0.64 15.48
C VAL A 181 11.27 -0.44 15.51
N ASP A 182 10.61 -0.83 16.61
CA ASP A 182 9.15 -0.71 16.76
C ASP A 182 8.72 0.76 16.82
N TRP A 183 9.55 1.63 17.41
CA TRP A 183 9.38 3.08 17.37
C TRP A 183 9.33 3.64 15.94
N TYR A 184 10.07 3.07 14.99
CA TYR A 184 9.96 3.49 13.59
C TYR A 184 8.84 2.80 12.84
N THR A 185 8.39 1.63 13.29
CA THR A 185 7.57 0.73 12.46
C THR A 185 6.14 0.55 12.94
N THR A 186 5.96 -0.10 14.08
CA THR A 186 4.68 -0.67 14.53
C THR A 186 3.88 0.28 15.41
N ARG A 187 4.50 1.34 15.95
CA ARG A 187 3.76 2.35 16.72
C ARG A 187 2.89 3.25 15.84
N GLU A 188 1.80 3.69 16.43
CA GLU A 188 1.00 4.79 15.93
C GLU A 188 1.72 6.14 16.15
N ARG A 189 1.40 7.12 15.30
CA ARG A 189 1.92 8.49 15.35
C ARG A 189 0.75 9.46 15.45
N THR A 190 0.96 10.58 16.15
CA THR A 190 -0.06 11.64 16.26
C THR A 190 0.19 12.76 15.26
N TYR A 191 -0.81 13.61 15.08
CA TYR A 191 -0.73 14.78 14.21
C TYR A 191 0.43 15.72 14.56
N GLU A 192 0.61 15.99 15.86
CA GLU A 192 1.61 16.94 16.38
C GLU A 192 3.04 16.41 16.31
N GLU A 193 3.22 15.15 15.92
CA GLU A 193 4.54 14.57 15.79
C GLU A 193 5.34 15.25 14.67
N VAL A 194 6.58 15.58 14.98
CA VAL A 194 7.56 16.05 14.01
C VAL A 194 8.08 14.84 13.24
N LEU A 195 7.70 14.72 11.98
CA LEU A 195 8.09 13.60 11.13
C LEU A 195 9.47 13.86 10.51
N PRO A 196 10.29 12.82 10.31
CA PRO A 196 11.64 12.96 9.74
C PRO A 196 11.69 13.71 8.40
N TRP A 197 10.62 13.64 7.62
CA TRP A 197 10.48 14.24 6.29
C TRP A 197 9.68 15.55 6.27
N ASP A 198 9.26 16.09 7.42
CA ASP A 198 8.52 17.37 7.48
C ASP A 198 9.30 18.56 6.90
N HIS A 199 10.61 18.43 6.77
CA HIS A 199 11.48 19.45 6.15
C HIS A 199 11.58 19.33 4.62
N LEU A 200 10.90 18.34 4.03
CA LEU A 200 10.82 18.11 2.60
C LEU A 200 9.44 18.53 2.11
N ASP A 201 9.41 19.15 0.94
CA ASP A 201 8.17 19.55 0.28
C ASP A 201 7.85 18.58 -0.86
N SER A 202 6.70 17.91 -0.79
CA SER A 202 6.18 17.02 -1.82
C SER A 202 5.06 17.64 -2.65
N GLY A 203 4.73 18.91 -2.42
CA GLY A 203 3.59 19.60 -3.01
C GLY A 203 2.26 19.35 -2.30
N LEU A 204 2.24 18.56 -1.22
CA LEU A 204 1.04 18.20 -0.48
C LEU A 204 1.07 18.85 0.90
N ASP A 205 -0.02 19.49 1.29
CA ASP A 205 -0.16 20.07 2.62
C ASP A 205 -0.28 18.97 3.70
N LYS A 206 0.41 19.15 4.84
CA LYS A 206 0.43 18.19 5.94
C LYS A 206 -0.95 18.08 6.60
N ASP A 207 -1.69 19.17 6.71
CA ASP A 207 -3.02 19.20 7.30
C ASP A 207 -4.01 18.47 6.39
N TRP A 208 -3.91 18.69 5.08
CA TRP A 208 -4.70 17.93 4.10
C TRP A 208 -4.43 16.43 4.18
N LEU A 209 -3.16 16.01 4.27
CA LEU A 209 -2.80 14.60 4.44
C LEU A 209 -3.38 14.00 5.73
N TRP A 210 -3.42 14.80 6.81
CA TRP A 210 -3.99 14.38 8.08
C TRP A 210 -5.51 14.24 7.99
N GLU A 211 -6.21 15.17 7.33
CA GLU A 211 -7.64 15.08 7.09
C GLU A 211 -7.98 13.84 6.24
N ASP A 212 -7.25 13.57 5.16
CA ASP A 212 -7.44 12.36 4.34
C ASP A 212 -7.15 11.07 5.14
N TRP A 213 -6.23 11.13 6.11
CA TRP A 213 -6.01 10.02 7.05
C TRP A 213 -7.23 9.78 7.96
N GLN A 214 -7.84 10.83 8.50
CA GLN A 214 -9.05 10.71 9.31
C GLN A 214 -10.23 10.18 8.48
N ASP A 215 -10.41 10.69 7.26
CA ASP A 215 -11.43 10.22 6.32
C ASP A 215 -11.24 8.73 5.98
N ALA A 216 -9.99 8.28 5.80
CA ALA A 216 -9.67 6.87 5.57
C ALA A 216 -10.07 5.97 6.74
N LEU A 217 -9.93 6.45 7.99
CA LEU A 217 -10.35 5.73 9.19
C LEU A 217 -11.88 5.61 9.29
N ASP A 218 -12.61 6.62 8.81
CA ASP A 218 -14.08 6.66 8.76
C ASP A 218 -14.68 6.05 7.48
N GLU A 219 -13.84 5.49 6.61
CA GLU A 219 -14.21 4.94 5.30
C GLU A 219 -14.90 5.96 4.35
N THR A 220 -14.60 7.24 4.53
CA THR A 220 -15.01 8.33 3.65
C THR A 220 -14.14 8.34 2.39
N GLU A 221 -14.76 8.44 1.22
CA GLU A 221 -14.06 8.47 -0.06
C GLU A 221 -13.79 9.92 -0.49
N VAL A 222 -12.58 10.19 -0.96
CA VAL A 222 -12.25 11.43 -1.64
C VAL A 222 -12.55 11.28 -3.13
N GLU A 223 -13.41 12.17 -3.65
CA GLU A 223 -13.77 12.16 -5.06
C GLU A 223 -12.63 12.69 -5.95
N ASP A 224 -12.76 12.46 -7.26
CA ASP A 224 -11.78 12.94 -8.24
C ASP A 224 -11.95 14.44 -8.51
N CYS A 225 -11.02 15.24 -7.98
CA CYS A 225 -11.00 16.71 -8.09
C CYS A 225 -10.90 17.27 -9.53
N ARG A 226 -10.75 16.40 -10.55
CA ARG A 226 -10.89 16.80 -11.97
C ARG A 226 -12.35 17.00 -12.37
N TRP A 227 -13.28 16.37 -11.67
CA TRP A 227 -14.71 16.39 -11.97
C TRP A 227 -15.54 17.07 -10.87
N THR A 228 -14.95 17.23 -9.68
CA THR A 228 -15.58 17.80 -8.48
C THR A 228 -14.81 19.05 -8.02
N PRO A 229 -15.34 19.85 -7.08
CA PRO A 229 -14.61 20.99 -6.53
C PRO A 229 -13.25 20.59 -5.93
N CYS A 230 -12.30 21.54 -5.90
CA CYS A 230 -10.96 21.34 -5.35
C CYS A 230 -11.01 21.05 -3.83
N PHE A 231 -10.18 20.12 -3.36
CA PHE A 231 -9.99 19.78 -1.95
C PHE A 231 -8.83 20.53 -1.28
N ASP A 232 -8.23 21.49 -1.99
CA ASP A 232 -7.15 22.35 -1.49
C ASP A 232 -5.91 21.60 -0.96
N CYS A 233 -5.51 20.51 -1.62
CA CYS A 233 -4.38 19.68 -1.19
C CYS A 233 -2.99 20.33 -1.33
N GLY A 234 -2.90 21.56 -1.84
CA GLY A 234 -1.65 22.29 -2.05
C GLY A 234 -0.97 22.08 -3.42
N VAL A 235 -1.20 20.95 -4.11
CA VAL A 235 -0.41 20.55 -5.29
C VAL A 235 -0.48 21.55 -6.44
N CYS A 236 -1.68 21.89 -6.90
CA CYS A 236 -1.86 22.75 -8.08
C CYS A 236 -1.31 24.17 -7.86
N PRO A 237 -1.63 24.87 -6.75
CA PRO A 237 -1.09 26.21 -6.53
C PRO A 237 0.42 26.22 -6.25
N GLN A 238 0.97 25.21 -5.55
CA GLN A 238 2.40 25.18 -5.23
C GLN A 238 3.28 24.84 -6.45
N LEU A 239 2.78 24.00 -7.35
CA LEU A 239 3.53 23.55 -8.54
C LEU A 239 3.19 24.30 -9.82
N ASP A 240 2.37 25.36 -9.75
CA ASP A 240 1.88 26.13 -10.90
C ASP A 240 1.26 25.21 -11.98
N LEU A 241 0.41 24.28 -11.53
CA LEU A 241 -0.22 23.28 -12.40
C LEU A 241 -1.65 23.66 -12.73
N ASP A 242 -1.94 23.70 -14.02
CA ASP A 242 -3.31 23.73 -14.52
C ASP A 242 -3.90 22.32 -14.58
N ILE A 243 -5.02 22.11 -13.87
CA ILE A 243 -5.78 20.87 -14.01
C ILE A 243 -6.34 20.84 -15.43
N GLN A 244 -5.84 19.91 -16.25
CA GLN A 244 -6.40 19.60 -17.55
C GLN A 244 -7.71 18.82 -17.34
N ILE A 245 -8.79 19.58 -17.12
CA ILE A 245 -10.13 19.02 -17.01
C ILE A 245 -10.52 18.50 -18.41
N GLY A 246 -10.84 17.20 -18.52
CA GLY A 246 -11.39 16.64 -19.76
C GLY A 246 -12.65 17.43 -20.17
N PRO A 247 -13.05 17.47 -21.45
CA PRO A 247 -14.15 18.33 -21.89
C PRO A 247 -15.44 18.05 -21.10
N THR A 248 -15.74 18.88 -20.11
CA THR A 248 -16.97 18.81 -19.28
C THR A 248 -18.17 19.45 -19.98
N GLY A 249 -17.95 20.09 -21.13
CA GLY A 249 -18.94 20.95 -21.79
C GLY A 249 -19.31 22.20 -20.95
N LYS A 250 -18.63 22.43 -19.83
CA LYS A 250 -18.89 23.54 -18.91
C LYS A 250 -17.71 24.51 -18.89
N LYS A 251 -18.01 25.79 -19.06
CA LYS A 251 -17.03 26.88 -18.95
C LYS A 251 -16.85 27.18 -17.47
N LEU A 252 -15.68 26.90 -16.91
CA LEU A 252 -15.36 27.33 -15.54
C LEU A 252 -15.35 28.86 -15.49
N LEU A 253 -15.98 29.42 -14.45
CA LEU A 253 -15.89 30.84 -14.16
C LEU A 253 -14.47 31.15 -13.62
N PRO A 254 -13.86 32.27 -14.01
CA PRO A 254 -12.50 32.60 -13.60
C PRO A 254 -12.42 32.71 -12.08
N LEU A 255 -11.51 31.95 -11.48
CA LEU A 255 -11.12 32.10 -10.08
C LEU A 255 -10.28 33.39 -9.98
N SER A 256 -10.78 34.38 -9.23
CA SER A 256 -10.00 35.56 -8.88
C SER A 256 -9.09 35.26 -7.71
N VAL A 257 -7.78 35.27 -7.94
CA VAL A 257 -6.76 35.19 -6.88
C VAL A 257 -6.93 36.38 -5.94
N VAL A 258 -7.20 36.11 -4.66
CA VAL A 258 -7.22 37.15 -3.62
C VAL A 258 -5.76 37.44 -3.24
N ASN A 259 -5.18 38.48 -3.83
CA ASN A 259 -3.87 38.97 -3.41
C ASN A 259 -3.97 39.55 -1.99
N LYS A 260 -3.11 39.10 -1.07
CA LYS A 260 -2.83 39.75 0.21
C LYS A 260 -1.82 40.88 0.04
#